data_AF-A0A543PYK3-F1
#
_entry.id   AF-A0A543PYK3-F1
#
_cell.length_a   1.000
_cell.length_b   1.000
_cell.length_c   1.000
_cell.angle_alpha   90.00
_cell.angle_beta   90.00
_cell.angle_gamma   90.00
#
_symmetry.space_group_name_H-M   'P 1'
#
loop_
_entity.id
_entity.type
_entity.pdbx_description
1 polymer ?
#
loop_
_entity_poly.entity_id
_entity_poly.type
_entity_poly.pdbx_seq_one_letter_code
_entity_poly.pdbx_strand_id
1 'polypeptide(L)'
;MASSNAKARTVNQHLNWLKILERNKAVSVDNLRRALKNSTHADDISELESELNRRLRKQNLAKRSKAQSDSRLLHSNFVEIRPNSPVLDEFKKHLPPKPYCANDLSAGLQIRPLQTALQRAYIQQNGPGMVWSLVFDIDKPCINQQTGQSVWEAAGLPVPNLIVMNEKTGRGHLIYHLKAGVCTTEQAHIKPLRYLAAIQRAYTLALGADSGYAGLICKNPYNKCWHLLEKHDATFDLGDLARYVNLKSKAVKLPSDASESFGLGRNVTMFHTGRKWAYRAVREYWAPNGVSKWSEAVLERLLTLNGEFPQPLPFVEVKATAKSISGWTWRRMTPAGLQDLIQRTHTPEQQAERGRKGGLASGEARRASREADKAAAKLMRAQGHTQLAIAVVLGVHRNTVSAWLSDA
;
A
#
# COMPACT_ATOMS: atom_id res chain seq x y z
N MET A 1 64.27 -49.10 -7.59
CA MET A 1 63.07 -49.40 -6.77
C MET A 1 63.24 -48.71 -5.43
N ALA A 2 62.24 -47.89 -5.04
CA ALA A 2 61.99 -47.32 -3.71
C ALA A 2 63.11 -46.45 -3.08
N SER A 3 62.88 -45.33 -2.40
CA SER A 3 61.68 -44.81 -1.78
C SER A 3 61.85 -43.30 -1.54
N SER A 4 60.79 -42.55 -1.81
CA SER A 4 60.57 -41.18 -1.35
C SER A 4 60.33 -41.13 0.15
N ASN A 5 60.92 -40.17 0.88
CA ASN A 5 60.21 -39.40 1.91
C ASN A 5 61.09 -38.26 2.46
N ALA A 6 61.02 -37.10 1.83
CA ALA A 6 61.43 -35.85 2.49
C ALA A 6 60.23 -35.32 3.28
N LYS A 7 60.13 -35.72 4.56
CA LYS A 7 59.25 -35.06 5.53
C LYS A 7 59.72 -33.61 5.69
N ALA A 8 58.91 -32.65 5.26
CA ALA A 8 59.10 -31.24 5.52
C ALA A 8 59.14 -31.00 7.04
N ARG A 9 60.29 -30.54 7.53
CA ARG A 9 60.47 -30.02 8.89
C ARG A 9 59.61 -28.76 9.03
N THR A 10 58.56 -28.81 9.84
CA THR A 10 57.85 -27.61 10.31
C THR A 10 58.77 -26.88 11.26
N VAL A 11 59.46 -25.84 10.77
CA VAL A 11 60.32 -24.99 11.59
C VAL A 11 59.43 -24.18 12.53
N ASN A 12 59.65 -24.33 13.84
CA ASN A 12 58.97 -23.55 14.87
C ASN A 12 59.58 -22.13 14.90
N GLN A 13 59.19 -21.29 13.93
CA GLN A 13 59.74 -19.94 13.78
C GLN A 13 58.90 -18.95 14.59
N HIS A 14 59.55 -18.27 15.55
CA HIS A 14 58.97 -17.15 16.27
C HIS A 14 58.89 -15.94 15.34
N LEU A 15 57.68 -15.55 14.94
CA LEU A 15 57.43 -14.54 13.90
C LEU A 15 57.04 -13.18 14.48
N ASN A 16 56.77 -13.12 15.79
CA ASN A 16 56.33 -11.91 16.47
C ASN A 16 55.12 -11.26 15.79
N TRP A 17 54.08 -12.07 15.58
CA TRP A 17 52.90 -11.72 14.80
C TRP A 17 52.19 -10.47 15.33
N LEU A 18 52.17 -10.28 16.64
CA LEU A 18 51.53 -9.13 17.26
C LEU A 18 52.24 -7.82 16.85
N LYS A 19 53.58 -7.77 16.91
CA LYS A 19 54.35 -6.59 16.45
C LYS A 19 54.16 -6.32 14.96
N ILE A 20 54.03 -7.36 14.14
CA ILE A 20 53.75 -7.19 12.71
C ILE A 20 52.37 -6.54 12.51
N LEU A 21 51.35 -6.98 13.24
CA LEU A 21 50.01 -6.41 13.16
C LEU A 21 49.97 -4.97 13.70
N GLU A 22 50.70 -4.67 14.78
CA GLU A 22 50.82 -3.33 15.35
C GLU A 22 51.49 -2.36 14.38
N ARG A 23 52.62 -2.76 13.79
CA ARG A 23 53.35 -1.95 12.80
C ARG A 23 52.48 -1.57 11.61
N ASN A 24 51.61 -2.49 11.19
CA ASN A 24 50.70 -2.30 10.05
C ASN A 24 49.36 -1.67 10.43
N LYS A 25 49.16 -1.25 11.70
CA LYS A 25 47.86 -0.76 12.23
C LYS A 25 46.69 -1.71 11.95
N ALA A 26 46.96 -3.02 11.88
CA ALA A 26 46.03 -4.05 11.44
C ALA A 26 45.52 -4.94 12.58
N VAL A 27 45.66 -4.49 13.83
CA VAL A 27 45.23 -5.23 15.02
C VAL A 27 43.70 -5.20 15.13
N SER A 28 43.02 -6.09 14.41
CA SER A 28 41.58 -6.33 14.47
C SER A 28 41.30 -7.72 15.05
N VAL A 29 40.08 -7.96 15.57
CA VAL A 29 39.69 -9.27 16.13
C VAL A 29 39.87 -10.39 15.10
N ASP A 30 39.51 -10.15 13.84
CA ASP A 30 39.61 -11.14 12.78
C ASP A 30 41.06 -11.37 12.35
N ASN A 31 41.90 -10.33 12.32
CA ASN A 31 43.32 -10.48 11.99
C ASN A 31 44.09 -11.20 13.11
N LEU A 32 43.76 -10.94 14.38
CA LEU A 32 44.33 -11.67 15.52
C LEU A 32 43.96 -13.16 15.48
N ARG A 33 42.71 -13.50 15.15
CA ARG A 33 42.27 -14.90 14.97
C ARG A 33 43.00 -15.60 13.82
N ARG A 34 43.20 -14.89 12.70
CA ARG A 34 43.95 -15.42 11.55
C ARG A 34 45.43 -15.64 11.89
N ALA A 35 46.05 -14.69 12.58
CA ALA A 35 47.42 -14.83 13.05
C ALA A 35 47.56 -16.03 14.00
N LEU A 36 46.65 -16.17 14.97
CA LEU A 36 46.63 -17.30 15.91
C LEU A 36 46.57 -18.65 15.19
N LYS A 37 45.74 -18.77 14.16
CA LYS A 37 45.61 -19.99 13.36
C LYS A 37 46.89 -20.36 12.61
N ASN A 38 47.73 -19.37 12.30
CA ASN A 38 48.97 -19.53 11.54
C ASN A 38 50.21 -19.56 12.42
N SER A 39 50.08 -19.30 13.72
CA SER A 39 51.18 -19.34 14.69
C SER A 39 51.41 -20.77 15.20
N THR A 40 52.66 -21.22 15.18
CA THR A 40 53.08 -22.51 15.76
C THR A 40 53.95 -22.34 17.01
N HIS A 41 54.40 -21.11 17.30
CA HIS A 41 55.28 -20.79 18.43
C HIS A 41 54.47 -20.39 19.66
N ALA A 42 54.84 -20.91 20.84
CA ALA A 42 54.08 -20.74 22.08
C ALA A 42 53.97 -19.28 22.53
N ASP A 43 55.07 -18.51 22.42
CA ASP A 43 55.09 -17.10 22.82
C ASP A 43 54.19 -16.22 21.92
N ASP A 44 54.23 -16.44 20.60
CA ASP A 44 53.35 -15.76 19.64
C ASP A 44 51.88 -16.05 19.92
N ILE A 45 51.54 -17.30 20.26
CA ILE A 45 50.18 -17.71 20.60
C ILE A 45 49.72 -17.01 21.88
N SER A 46 50.53 -17.02 22.93
CA SER A 46 50.23 -16.40 24.22
C SER A 46 49.98 -14.88 24.09
N GLU A 47 50.82 -14.18 23.33
CA GLU A 47 50.69 -12.74 23.08
C GLU A 47 49.40 -12.42 22.29
N LEU A 48 49.12 -13.18 21.22
CA LEU A 48 47.93 -12.99 20.39
C LEU A 48 46.64 -13.29 21.15
N GLU A 49 46.60 -14.35 21.97
CA GLU A 49 45.44 -14.68 22.81
C GLU A 49 45.17 -13.60 23.85
N SER A 50 46.22 -13.09 24.49
CA SER A 50 46.13 -12.02 25.47
C SER A 50 45.52 -10.75 24.86
N GLU A 51 45.98 -10.35 23.66
CA GLU A 51 45.45 -9.17 22.97
C GLU A 51 44.02 -9.38 22.46
N LEU A 52 43.71 -10.56 21.93
CA LEU A 52 42.37 -10.92 21.49
C LEU A 52 41.37 -10.85 22.65
N ASN A 53 41.73 -11.43 23.80
CA ASN A 53 40.91 -11.41 25.00
C ASN A 53 40.70 -9.99 25.53
N ARG A 54 41.74 -9.15 25.53
CA ARG A 54 41.65 -7.73 25.91
C ARG A 54 40.62 -6.99 25.05
N ARG A 55 40.64 -7.20 23.73
CA ARG A 55 39.72 -6.54 22.79
C ARG A 55 38.28 -7.05 22.89
N LEU A 56 38.09 -8.35 23.04
CA LEU A 56 36.76 -8.93 23.27
C LEU A 56 36.13 -8.39 24.56
N ARG A 57 36.91 -8.26 25.65
CA ARG A 57 36.46 -7.61 26.89
C ARG A 57 36.02 -6.17 26.66
N LYS A 58 36.81 -5.37 25.92
CA LYS A 58 36.47 -3.97 25.60
C LYS A 58 35.21 -3.85 24.75
N GLN A 59 35.01 -4.72 23.76
CA GLN A 59 33.78 -4.77 22.96
C GLN A 59 32.56 -5.17 23.80
N ASN A 60 32.71 -6.13 24.71
CA ASN A 60 31.63 -6.57 25.61
C ASN A 60 31.28 -5.49 26.64
N LEU A 61 32.25 -4.74 27.17
CA LEU A 61 32.03 -3.58 28.03
C LEU A 61 31.28 -2.46 27.29
N ALA A 62 31.65 -2.17 26.04
CA ALA A 62 30.94 -1.19 25.21
C ALA A 62 29.50 -1.62 24.90
N LYS A 63 29.27 -2.90 24.59
CA LYS A 63 27.92 -3.47 24.40
C LYS A 63 27.08 -3.41 25.68
N ARG A 64 27.67 -3.74 26.84
CA ARG A 64 27.00 -3.64 28.15
C ARG A 64 26.66 -2.20 28.50
N SER A 65 27.58 -1.25 28.32
CA SER A 65 27.33 0.18 28.54
C SER A 65 26.20 0.71 27.65
N LYS A 66 26.19 0.36 26.36
CA LYS A 66 25.09 0.69 25.43
C LYS A 66 23.75 0.05 25.83
N ALA A 67 23.77 -1.22 26.24
CA ALA A 67 22.56 -1.89 26.75
C ALA A 67 22.07 -1.27 28.07
N GLN A 68 22.98 -0.76 28.90
CA GLN A 68 22.65 -0.11 30.18
C GLN A 68 22.18 1.34 29.98
N SER A 69 22.68 2.06 28.98
CA SER A 69 22.13 3.36 28.56
C SER A 69 20.75 3.20 27.91
N ASP A 70 20.58 2.20 27.03
CA ASP A 70 19.29 1.87 26.43
C ASP A 70 18.29 1.43 27.52
N SER A 71 18.72 0.66 28.51
CA SER A 71 17.91 0.27 29.67
C SER A 71 17.55 1.46 30.57
N ARG A 72 18.47 2.39 30.85
CA ARG A 72 18.17 3.61 31.63
C ARG A 72 17.19 4.54 30.91
N LEU A 73 17.27 4.64 29.58
CA LEU A 73 16.30 5.38 28.76
C LEU A 73 14.92 4.70 28.73
N LEU A 74 14.87 3.37 28.91
CA LEU A 74 13.62 2.60 29.04
C LEU A 74 12.99 2.74 30.44
N HIS A 75 13.78 2.83 31.50
CA HIS A 75 13.27 2.95 32.87
C HIS A 75 12.83 4.37 33.25
N SER A 76 13.34 5.43 32.60
CA SER A 76 12.91 6.81 32.86
C SER A 76 11.65 7.25 32.12
N ASN A 77 11.06 6.38 31.28
CA ASN A 77 9.87 6.66 30.49
C ASN A 77 8.89 5.47 30.49
N PHE A 78 8.48 5.00 31.68
CA PHE A 78 7.22 4.27 31.75
C PHE A 78 6.10 5.27 31.43
N VAL A 79 5.78 5.42 30.14
CA VAL A 79 4.55 6.07 29.70
C VAL A 79 3.43 5.20 30.25
N GLU A 80 2.67 5.73 31.22
CA GLU A 80 1.48 5.05 31.70
C GLU A 80 0.55 4.78 30.51
N ILE A 81 0.37 3.51 30.22
CA ILE A 81 -0.57 3.06 29.20
C ILE A 81 -1.97 3.20 29.81
N ARG A 82 -2.97 3.58 29.00
CA ARG A 82 -4.36 3.52 29.42
C ARG A 82 -4.75 2.09 29.82
N PRO A 83 -5.59 1.92 30.86
CA PRO A 83 -6.16 0.62 31.17
C PRO A 83 -7.00 0.12 29.99
N ASN A 84 -7.20 -1.20 29.91
CA ASN A 84 -8.08 -1.78 28.90
C ASN A 84 -9.54 -1.37 29.15
N SER A 85 -10.29 -1.33 28.06
CA SER A 85 -11.74 -1.17 28.02
C SER A 85 -12.29 -2.08 26.90
N PRO A 86 -13.60 -2.38 26.87
CA PRO A 86 -14.18 -3.19 25.79
C PRO A 86 -13.89 -2.63 24.38
N VAL A 87 -13.92 -1.30 24.22
CA VAL A 87 -13.65 -0.66 22.92
C VAL A 87 -12.17 -0.75 22.53
N LEU A 88 -11.27 -0.48 23.48
CA LEU A 88 -9.83 -0.58 23.25
C LEU A 88 -9.38 -2.02 23.01
N ASP A 89 -10.01 -2.99 23.68
CA ASP A 89 -9.69 -4.41 23.51
C ASP A 89 -10.01 -4.89 22.09
N GLU A 90 -11.10 -4.43 21.47
CA GLU A 90 -11.40 -4.74 20.06
C GLU A 90 -10.36 -4.13 19.11
N PHE A 91 -9.86 -2.91 19.39
CA PHE A 91 -8.74 -2.33 18.65
C PHE A 91 -7.46 -3.17 18.80
N LYS A 92 -7.12 -3.57 20.03
CA LYS A 92 -5.88 -4.30 20.35
C LYS A 92 -5.85 -5.72 19.78
N LYS A 93 -7.01 -6.40 19.77
CA LYS A 93 -7.19 -7.75 19.22
C LYS A 93 -6.68 -7.89 17.79
N HIS A 94 -6.75 -6.82 16.99
CA HIS A 94 -6.37 -6.82 15.58
C HIS A 94 -5.03 -6.16 15.29
N LEU A 95 -4.32 -5.69 16.32
CA LEU A 95 -2.97 -5.15 16.17
C LEU A 95 -1.98 -6.25 15.74
N PRO A 96 -1.02 -5.94 14.85
CA PRO A 96 0.05 -6.86 14.53
C PRO A 96 0.84 -7.25 15.79
N PRO A 97 1.40 -8.48 15.88
CA PRO A 97 2.27 -8.87 17.01
C PRO A 97 3.53 -7.99 17.15
N LYS A 98 3.99 -7.45 16.01
CA LYS A 98 5.11 -6.52 15.93
C LYS A 98 4.72 -5.32 15.06
N PRO A 99 3.92 -4.37 15.56
CA PRO A 99 3.44 -3.27 14.76
C PRO A 99 4.57 -2.25 14.49
N TYR A 100 4.43 -1.48 13.41
CA TYR A 100 5.14 -0.21 13.31
C TYR A 100 4.68 0.73 14.44
N CYS A 101 5.61 1.49 14.98
CA CYS A 101 5.36 2.44 16.05
C CYS A 101 6.40 3.58 16.03
N ALA A 102 6.03 4.73 16.58
CA ALA A 102 6.91 5.89 16.67
C ALA A 102 6.49 6.81 17.83
N ASN A 103 7.42 7.57 18.38
CA ASN A 103 7.10 8.73 19.24
C ASN A 103 7.10 10.02 18.44
N ASP A 104 8.01 10.11 17.47
CA ASP A 104 8.13 11.19 16.51
C ASP A 104 8.19 10.57 15.11
N LEU A 105 7.28 10.99 14.23
CA LEU A 105 7.22 10.52 12.85
C LEU A 105 8.43 10.99 12.03
N SER A 106 9.08 12.10 12.41
CA SER A 106 10.27 12.62 11.72
C SER A 106 11.49 11.70 11.88
N ALA A 107 11.58 10.99 13.01
CA ALA A 107 12.63 10.02 13.31
C ALA A 107 12.42 8.65 12.61
N GLY A 108 11.32 8.50 11.87
CA GLY A 108 10.95 7.28 11.17
C GLY A 108 10.25 6.23 12.05
N LEU A 109 9.67 5.24 11.39
CA LEU A 109 8.90 4.17 12.03
C LEU A 109 9.82 3.04 12.53
N GLN A 110 9.48 2.47 13.69
CA GLN A 110 10.17 1.33 14.29
C GLN A 110 9.25 0.13 14.40
N ILE A 111 9.76 -1.08 14.12
CA ILE A 111 9.04 -2.33 14.40
C ILE A 111 9.43 -2.81 15.80
N ARG A 112 8.44 -3.02 16.68
CA ARG A 112 8.65 -3.44 18.08
C ARG A 112 7.64 -4.49 18.49
N PRO A 113 7.91 -5.31 19.52
CA PRO A 113 6.88 -6.17 20.13
C PRO A 113 5.69 -5.34 20.60
N LEU A 114 4.47 -5.90 20.51
CA LEU A 114 3.23 -5.21 20.82
C LEU A 114 3.25 -4.48 22.18
N GLN A 115 3.75 -5.12 23.24
CA GLN A 115 3.83 -4.51 24.58
C GLN A 115 4.63 -3.20 24.59
N THR A 116 5.75 -3.14 23.86
CA THR A 116 6.55 -1.92 23.72
C THR A 116 5.90 -0.90 22.79
N ALA A 117 5.24 -1.38 21.73
CA ALA A 117 4.57 -0.50 20.77
C ALA A 117 3.37 0.24 21.37
N LEU A 118 2.63 -0.40 22.29
CA LEU A 118 1.50 0.20 23.02
C LEU A 118 1.92 1.42 23.86
N GLN A 119 3.20 1.55 24.20
CA GLN A 119 3.76 2.69 24.93
C GLN A 119 4.14 3.87 24.02
N ARG A 120 4.09 3.70 22.69
CA ARG A 120 4.51 4.72 21.72
C ARG A 120 3.37 5.65 21.34
N ALA A 121 3.69 6.89 20.94
CA ALA A 121 2.67 7.86 20.56
C ALA A 121 1.87 7.41 19.32
N TYR A 122 2.52 6.76 18.36
CA TYR A 122 1.89 6.26 17.15
C TYR A 122 2.05 4.75 17.03
N ILE A 123 1.04 4.07 16.48
CA ILE A 123 0.99 2.62 16.32
C ILE A 123 0.31 2.22 15.01
N GLN A 124 0.73 1.10 14.43
CA GLN A 124 0.07 0.50 13.26
C GLN A 124 -1.22 -0.19 13.70
N GLN A 125 -2.35 0.31 13.19
CA GLN A 125 -3.69 -0.18 13.53
C GLN A 125 -4.05 -1.53 12.91
N ASN A 126 -3.54 -1.83 11.71
CA ASN A 126 -3.96 -2.98 10.91
C ASN A 126 -2.75 -3.87 10.59
N GLY A 127 -2.94 -5.18 10.75
CA GLY A 127 -1.98 -6.20 10.31
C GLY A 127 -1.64 -6.11 8.81
N PRO A 128 -0.48 -6.64 8.39
CA PRO A 128 -0.21 -6.79 6.96
C PRO A 128 -1.25 -7.73 6.34
N GLY A 129 -2.02 -7.25 5.37
CA GLY A 129 -2.93 -8.07 4.59
C GLY A 129 -4.39 -8.10 5.03
N MET A 130 -4.76 -7.45 6.14
CA MET A 130 -6.15 -7.36 6.60
C MET A 130 -6.46 -5.96 7.14
N VAL A 131 -7.60 -5.40 6.76
CA VAL A 131 -8.15 -4.18 7.35
C VAL A 131 -9.23 -4.56 8.35
N TRP A 132 -9.01 -4.24 9.62
CA TRP A 132 -9.96 -4.43 10.72
C TRP A 132 -10.48 -3.11 11.27
N SER A 133 -9.72 -2.02 11.10
CA SER A 133 -10.15 -0.67 11.49
C SER A 133 -9.97 0.31 10.35
N LEU A 134 -11.02 1.05 10.03
CA LEU A 134 -10.94 2.24 9.17
C LEU A 134 -10.53 3.44 10.02
N VAL A 135 -9.47 4.12 9.60
CA VAL A 135 -8.92 5.29 10.30
C VAL A 135 -8.94 6.48 9.37
N PHE A 136 -9.49 7.59 9.85
CA PHE A 136 -9.58 8.85 9.12
C PHE A 136 -8.82 9.93 9.88
N ASP A 137 -7.79 10.53 9.26
CA ASP A 137 -7.03 11.62 9.84
C ASP A 137 -7.72 12.96 9.55
N ILE A 138 -8.05 13.70 10.60
CA ILE A 138 -8.83 14.94 10.55
C ILE A 138 -7.93 16.10 10.94
N ASP A 139 -7.60 16.94 9.96
CA ASP A 139 -6.74 18.13 10.11
C ASP A 139 -7.46 19.37 10.69
N LYS A 140 -8.71 19.20 11.11
CA LYS A 140 -9.52 20.18 11.83
C LYS A 140 -9.91 19.65 13.21
N PRO A 141 -10.36 20.49 14.15
CA PRO A 141 -10.88 20.01 15.42
C PRO A 141 -12.01 18.98 15.18
N CYS A 142 -11.89 17.77 15.74
CA CYS A 142 -12.90 16.73 15.60
C CYS A 142 -14.22 17.09 16.30
N ILE A 143 -14.15 17.96 17.31
CA ILE A 143 -15.28 18.55 18.00
C ILE A 143 -15.14 20.06 17.89
N ASN A 144 -16.16 20.71 17.37
CA ASN A 144 -16.20 22.17 17.27
C ASN A 144 -16.40 22.75 18.67
N GLN A 145 -15.46 23.60 19.12
CA GLN A 145 -15.47 24.12 20.49
C GLN A 145 -16.60 25.12 20.76
N GLN A 146 -17.10 25.80 19.72
CA GLN A 146 -18.16 26.80 19.85
C GLN A 146 -19.56 26.17 19.87
N THR A 147 -19.77 25.14 19.06
CA THR A 147 -21.09 24.50 18.87
C THR A 147 -21.24 23.17 19.60
N GLY A 148 -20.13 22.57 20.06
CA GLY A 148 -20.10 21.22 20.62
C GLY A 148 -20.32 20.10 19.58
N GLN A 149 -20.63 20.45 18.32
CA GLN A 149 -20.92 19.48 17.27
C GLN A 149 -19.65 18.77 16.80
N SER A 150 -19.74 17.46 16.62
CA SER A 150 -18.65 16.67 16.08
C SER A 150 -18.60 16.66 14.55
N VAL A 151 -17.42 16.37 13.98
CA VAL A 151 -17.24 16.31 12.52
C VAL A 151 -18.05 15.19 11.85
N TRP A 152 -18.33 14.07 12.54
CA TRP A 152 -19.13 12.98 11.98
C TRP A 152 -20.62 13.30 12.02
N GLU A 153 -21.11 13.95 13.08
CA GLU A 153 -22.51 14.43 13.15
C GLU A 153 -22.79 15.46 12.06
N ALA A 154 -21.90 16.43 11.88
CA ALA A 154 -22.03 17.43 10.82
C ALA A 154 -22.00 16.78 9.40
N ALA A 155 -21.31 15.66 9.25
CA ALA A 155 -21.24 14.89 8.01
C ALA A 155 -22.39 13.87 7.84
N GLY A 156 -23.28 13.72 8.82
CA GLY A 156 -24.35 12.71 8.80
C GLY A 156 -23.84 11.26 8.85
N LEU A 157 -22.66 11.04 9.45
CA LEU A 157 -21.99 9.74 9.56
C LEU A 157 -22.27 9.09 10.93
N PRO A 158 -22.14 7.76 11.06
CA PRO A 158 -22.32 7.10 12.34
C PRO A 158 -21.22 7.54 13.31
N VAL A 159 -21.51 7.42 14.60
CA VAL A 159 -20.51 7.68 15.65
C VAL A 159 -19.32 6.71 15.46
N PRO A 160 -18.06 7.19 15.48
CA PRO A 160 -16.89 6.31 15.46
C PRO A 160 -16.70 5.60 16.80
N ASN A 161 -16.03 4.44 16.80
CA ASN A 161 -15.72 3.71 18.03
C ASN A 161 -14.78 4.50 18.95
N LEU A 162 -13.71 5.04 18.35
CA LEU A 162 -12.67 5.79 19.06
C LEU A 162 -12.38 7.11 18.34
N ILE A 163 -12.13 8.15 19.13
CA ILE A 163 -11.61 9.42 18.66
C ILE A 163 -10.30 9.69 19.43
N VAL A 164 -9.19 9.77 18.70
CA VAL A 164 -7.86 10.00 19.27
C VAL A 164 -7.34 11.36 18.80
N MET A 165 -7.28 12.35 19.70
CA MET A 165 -6.99 13.74 19.34
C MET A 165 -5.74 14.26 20.03
N ASN A 166 -5.18 15.32 19.46
CA ASN A 166 -4.29 16.21 20.19
C ASN A 166 -5.14 17.15 21.06
N GLU A 167 -4.91 17.17 22.37
CA GLU A 167 -5.65 18.01 23.34
C GLU A 167 -5.64 19.49 22.95
N LYS A 168 -4.51 19.99 22.43
CA LYS A 168 -4.33 21.42 22.13
C LYS A 168 -5.01 21.85 20.84
N THR A 169 -4.96 21.01 19.81
CA THR A 169 -5.45 21.38 18.47
C THR A 169 -6.82 20.80 18.14
N GLY A 170 -7.28 19.79 18.89
CA GLY A 170 -8.48 19.01 18.60
C GLY A 170 -8.38 18.14 17.34
N ARG A 171 -7.27 18.20 16.59
CA ARG A 171 -7.03 17.39 15.39
C ARG A 171 -6.77 15.94 15.79
N GLY A 172 -7.27 14.99 15.03
CA GLY A 172 -7.30 13.62 15.51
C GLY A 172 -7.66 12.58 14.48
N HIS A 173 -7.66 11.33 14.92
CA HIS A 173 -8.07 10.20 14.12
C HIS A 173 -9.43 9.69 14.60
N LEU A 174 -10.34 9.47 13.65
CA LEU A 174 -11.58 8.72 13.89
C LEU A 174 -11.36 7.27 13.51
N ILE A 175 -11.74 6.34 14.39
CA ILE A 175 -11.53 4.90 14.18
C ILE A 175 -12.89 4.19 14.18
N TYR A 176 -13.16 3.43 13.12
CA TYR A 176 -14.32 2.55 12.99
C TYR A 176 -13.85 1.10 12.93
N HIS A 177 -14.30 0.27 13.85
CA HIS A 177 -13.97 -1.16 13.91
C HIS A 177 -14.90 -1.95 12.99
N LEU A 178 -14.30 -2.78 12.13
CA LEU A 178 -15.02 -3.67 11.25
C LEU A 178 -15.30 -4.99 11.97
N LYS A 179 -16.53 -5.47 11.85
CA LYS A 179 -16.95 -6.77 12.40
C LYS A 179 -16.26 -7.94 11.71
N ALA A 180 -16.08 -7.82 10.39
CA ALA A 180 -15.33 -8.77 9.59
C ALA A 180 -14.21 -8.03 8.86
N GLY A 181 -12.97 -8.46 9.08
CA GLY A 181 -11.82 -7.88 8.40
C GLY A 181 -11.85 -8.10 6.89
N VAL A 182 -11.28 -7.17 6.14
CA VAL A 182 -11.19 -7.25 4.68
C VAL A 182 -9.76 -7.56 4.26
N CYS A 183 -9.59 -8.65 3.52
CA CYS A 183 -8.29 -9.05 2.99
C CYS A 183 -7.78 -8.07 1.93
N THR A 184 -6.51 -7.70 2.04
CA THR A 184 -5.78 -6.81 1.10
C THR A 184 -4.61 -7.49 0.41
N THR A 185 -4.40 -8.79 0.65
CA THR A 185 -3.35 -9.58 -0.01
C THR A 185 -3.77 -10.01 -1.42
N GLU A 186 -2.89 -10.72 -2.13
CA GLU A 186 -3.20 -11.32 -3.45
C GLU A 186 -4.38 -12.30 -3.41
N GLN A 187 -4.69 -12.86 -2.23
CA GLN A 187 -5.83 -13.77 -2.03
C GLN A 187 -7.14 -13.02 -1.76
N ALA A 188 -7.14 -11.69 -1.81
CA ALA A 188 -8.32 -10.89 -1.53
C ALA A 188 -9.44 -11.13 -2.54
N HIS A 189 -10.65 -11.33 -2.03
CA HIS A 189 -11.84 -11.20 -2.86
C HIS A 189 -12.01 -9.74 -3.27
N ILE A 190 -12.01 -9.52 -4.58
CA ILE A 190 -12.01 -8.16 -5.12
C ILE A 190 -13.28 -7.37 -4.80
N LYS A 191 -14.43 -8.04 -4.66
CA LYS A 191 -15.72 -7.39 -4.37
C LYS A 191 -15.69 -6.69 -2.99
N PRO A 192 -15.39 -7.39 -1.88
CA PRO A 192 -15.18 -6.75 -0.56
C PRO A 192 -14.12 -5.64 -0.57
N LEU A 193 -12.96 -5.88 -1.20
CA LEU A 193 -11.88 -4.90 -1.22
C LEU A 193 -12.28 -3.59 -1.92
N ARG A 194 -12.96 -3.70 -3.07
CA ARG A 194 -13.50 -2.53 -3.79
C ARG A 194 -14.60 -1.83 -3.01
N TYR A 195 -15.43 -2.60 -2.30
CA TYR A 195 -16.51 -2.05 -1.50
C TYR A 195 -15.97 -1.26 -0.31
N LEU A 196 -14.98 -1.82 0.41
CA LEU A 196 -14.23 -1.12 1.46
C LEU A 196 -13.58 0.16 0.92
N ALA A 197 -12.89 0.09 -0.22
CA ALA A 197 -12.22 1.26 -0.79
C ALA A 197 -13.20 2.37 -1.18
N ALA A 198 -14.40 2.02 -1.69
CA ALA A 198 -15.46 2.98 -1.99
C ALA A 198 -16.02 3.63 -0.71
N ILE A 199 -16.26 2.85 0.35
CA ILE A 199 -16.71 3.36 1.65
C ILE A 199 -15.65 4.30 2.25
N GLN A 200 -14.38 3.88 2.27
CA GLN A 200 -13.29 4.71 2.79
C GLN A 200 -13.22 6.04 2.03
N ARG A 201 -13.31 6.03 0.70
CA ARG A 201 -13.34 7.26 -0.10
C ARG A 201 -14.54 8.15 0.26
N ALA A 202 -15.73 7.57 0.38
CA ALA A 202 -16.93 8.32 0.71
C ALA A 202 -16.81 9.00 2.08
N TYR A 203 -16.29 8.28 3.08
CA TYR A 203 -16.07 8.81 4.42
C TYR A 203 -14.99 9.88 4.44
N THR A 204 -13.88 9.67 3.71
CA THR A 204 -12.82 10.69 3.56
C THR A 204 -13.40 12.00 3.00
N LEU A 205 -14.22 11.92 1.95
CA LEU A 205 -14.86 13.10 1.36
C LEU A 205 -15.86 13.75 2.32
N ALA A 206 -16.75 12.96 2.94
CA ALA A 206 -17.78 13.47 3.85
C ALA A 206 -17.17 14.15 5.09
N LEU A 207 -16.10 13.57 5.64
CA LEU A 207 -15.40 14.13 6.80
C LEU A 207 -14.50 15.32 6.43
N GLY A 208 -14.09 15.44 5.17
CA GLY A 208 -12.97 16.29 4.76
C GLY A 208 -11.67 15.82 5.43
N ALA A 209 -11.46 14.50 5.51
CA ALA A 209 -10.26 13.89 6.05
C ALA A 209 -9.09 13.99 5.06
N ASP A 210 -7.85 13.83 5.55
CA ASP A 210 -6.68 13.81 4.69
C ASP A 210 -6.78 12.66 3.66
N SER A 211 -6.85 13.04 2.39
CA SER A 211 -6.89 12.12 1.26
C SER A 211 -5.55 11.42 1.00
N GLY A 212 -4.46 12.01 1.48
CA GLY A 212 -3.11 11.50 1.39
C GLY A 212 -2.80 10.37 2.37
N TYR A 213 -3.47 10.40 3.52
CA TYR A 213 -3.28 9.46 4.61
C TYR A 213 -3.25 7.99 4.13
N ALA A 214 -2.07 7.38 4.26
CA ALA A 214 -1.81 6.04 3.75
C ALA A 214 -2.41 4.92 4.61
N GLY A 215 -2.89 5.23 5.83
CA GLY A 215 -3.47 4.23 6.73
C GLY A 215 -2.47 3.24 7.33
N LEU A 216 -1.17 3.57 7.32
CA LEU A 216 -0.11 2.70 7.89
C LEU A 216 0.05 2.86 9.40
N ILE A 217 -0.08 4.10 9.91
CA ILE A 217 0.16 4.44 11.31
C ILE A 217 -0.95 5.38 11.80
N CYS A 218 -1.45 5.16 13.01
CA CYS A 218 -2.42 6.05 13.66
C CYS A 218 -1.87 6.60 14.98
N LYS A 219 -2.48 7.67 15.50
CA LYS A 219 -2.33 8.07 16.91
C LYS A 219 -2.74 6.88 17.77
N ASN A 220 -1.92 6.51 18.74
CA ASN A 220 -2.13 5.31 19.55
C ASN A 220 -3.18 5.56 20.66
N PRO A 221 -4.37 4.93 20.61
CA PRO A 221 -5.39 5.09 21.64
C PRO A 221 -4.90 4.74 23.06
N TYR A 222 -3.91 3.86 23.20
CA TYR A 222 -3.37 3.45 24.48
C TYR A 222 -2.40 4.44 25.12
N ASN A 223 -1.90 5.42 24.35
CA ASN A 223 -0.91 6.38 24.83
C ASN A 223 -1.58 7.64 25.39
N LYS A 224 -1.30 7.96 26.66
CA LYS A 224 -1.86 9.11 27.37
C LYS A 224 -1.49 10.48 26.80
N CYS A 225 -0.51 10.58 25.89
CA CYS A 225 -0.19 11.85 25.23
C CYS A 225 -1.31 12.40 24.34
N TRP A 226 -2.23 11.53 23.89
CA TRP A 226 -3.42 11.92 23.14
C TRP A 226 -4.61 12.09 24.06
N HIS A 227 -5.59 12.91 23.68
CA HIS A 227 -6.93 12.86 24.23
C HIS A 227 -7.70 11.70 23.59
N LEU A 228 -8.29 10.81 24.40
CA LEU A 228 -9.08 9.69 23.90
C LEU A 228 -10.54 9.87 24.30
N LEU A 229 -11.44 9.78 23.32
CA LEU A 229 -12.87 9.57 23.58
C LEU A 229 -13.27 8.19 23.06
N GLU A 230 -13.80 7.37 23.96
CA GLU A 230 -14.40 6.08 23.65
C GLU A 230 -15.91 6.25 23.56
N LYS A 231 -16.53 5.78 22.47
CA LYS A 231 -17.97 5.99 22.24
C LYS A 231 -18.76 4.70 22.43
N HIS A 232 -18.37 3.63 21.75
CA HIS A 232 -19.03 2.33 21.85
C HIS A 232 -18.15 1.21 21.30
N ASP A 233 -18.42 -0.02 21.73
CA ASP A 233 -17.75 -1.25 21.30
C ASP A 233 -18.41 -1.94 20.10
N ALA A 234 -19.57 -1.44 19.64
CA ALA A 234 -20.26 -2.00 18.48
C ALA A 234 -19.39 -1.96 17.22
N THR A 235 -19.24 -3.10 16.55
CA THR A 235 -18.50 -3.23 15.29
C THR A 235 -19.42 -3.09 14.09
N PHE A 236 -18.87 -2.62 12.96
CA PHE A 236 -19.63 -2.35 11.75
C PHE A 236 -19.41 -3.41 10.67
N ASP A 237 -20.50 -3.88 10.05
CA ASP A 237 -20.40 -4.51 8.74
C ASP A 237 -20.21 -3.42 7.66
N LEU A 238 -19.58 -3.75 6.53
CA LEU A 238 -19.43 -2.80 5.42
C LEU A 238 -20.77 -2.27 4.91
N GLY A 239 -21.82 -3.11 5.01
CA GLY A 239 -23.19 -2.73 4.70
C GLY A 239 -23.71 -1.61 5.62
N ASP A 240 -23.36 -1.64 6.90
CA ASP A 240 -23.80 -0.65 7.87
C ASP A 240 -23.18 0.72 7.57
N LEU A 241 -21.86 0.76 7.36
CA LEU A 241 -21.16 2.00 7.03
C LEU A 241 -21.66 2.62 5.72
N ALA A 242 -21.99 1.77 4.74
CA ALA A 242 -22.47 2.21 3.44
C ALA A 242 -23.86 2.88 3.48
N ARG A 243 -24.69 2.64 4.50
CA ARG A 243 -26.02 3.27 4.62
C ARG A 243 -25.94 4.78 4.79
N TYR A 244 -24.82 5.28 5.30
CA TYR A 244 -24.61 6.70 5.61
C TYR A 244 -24.00 7.49 4.45
N VAL A 245 -23.66 6.83 3.34
CA VAL A 245 -22.94 7.47 2.23
C VAL A 245 -23.50 7.06 0.87
N ASN A 246 -23.52 8.00 -0.08
CA ASN A 246 -23.96 7.70 -1.43
C ASN A 246 -22.82 7.13 -2.30
N LEU A 247 -22.69 5.80 -2.27
CA LEU A 247 -21.69 5.06 -3.08
C LEU A 247 -21.97 5.09 -4.59
N LYS A 248 -23.16 5.52 -5.03
CA LYS A 248 -23.50 5.62 -6.46
C LYS A 248 -22.99 6.91 -7.09
N SER A 249 -22.64 7.91 -6.27
CA SER A 249 -22.11 9.18 -6.76
C SER A 249 -20.81 8.96 -7.54
N LYS A 250 -20.62 9.70 -8.64
CA LYS A 250 -19.38 9.60 -9.44
C LYS A 250 -18.15 9.91 -8.59
N ALA A 251 -18.27 10.85 -7.65
CA ALA A 251 -17.22 11.23 -6.72
C ALA A 251 -16.75 10.11 -5.78
N VAL A 252 -17.53 9.03 -5.61
CA VAL A 252 -17.22 7.90 -4.71
C VAL A 252 -16.88 6.61 -5.46
N LYS A 253 -17.27 6.50 -6.74
CA LYS A 253 -16.85 5.36 -7.56
C LYS A 253 -15.33 5.32 -7.60
N LEU A 254 -14.77 4.11 -7.48
CA LEU A 254 -13.36 3.90 -7.81
C LEU A 254 -13.17 4.40 -9.25
N PRO A 255 -12.33 5.42 -9.44
CA PRO A 255 -12.29 6.14 -10.69
C PRO A 255 -11.65 5.22 -11.73
N SER A 256 -12.10 5.37 -12.98
CA SER A 256 -11.44 4.73 -14.11
C SER A 256 -10.03 5.29 -14.31
N ASP A 257 -9.84 6.56 -13.92
CA ASP A 257 -8.60 7.30 -14.08
C ASP A 257 -7.85 7.40 -12.74
N ALA A 258 -6.53 7.24 -12.83
CA ALA A 258 -5.67 7.27 -11.66
C ALA A 258 -5.76 8.62 -10.92
N SER A 259 -5.88 9.74 -11.64
CA SER A 259 -5.90 11.11 -11.11
C SER A 259 -6.95 11.44 -10.05
N GLU A 260 -7.95 10.58 -9.84
CA GLU A 260 -8.96 10.81 -8.81
C GLU A 260 -8.85 9.82 -7.64
N SER A 261 -7.89 8.88 -7.61
CA SER A 261 -7.84 7.82 -6.58
C SER A 261 -7.16 8.27 -5.27
N PHE A 262 -7.72 7.87 -4.12
CA PHE A 262 -7.19 8.18 -2.77
C PHE A 262 -7.12 6.92 -1.88
N GLY A 263 -6.28 6.95 -0.83
CA GLY A 263 -6.19 5.85 0.16
C GLY A 263 -5.99 4.45 -0.46
N LEU A 264 -6.72 3.45 0.05
CA LEU A 264 -6.77 2.08 -0.50
C LEU A 264 -7.21 2.02 -1.97
N GLY A 265 -7.97 3.03 -2.43
CA GLY A 265 -8.42 3.13 -3.80
C GLY A 265 -7.26 3.25 -4.80
N ARG A 266 -6.15 3.89 -4.42
CA ARG A 266 -4.96 4.04 -5.28
C ARG A 266 -4.36 2.70 -5.68
N ASN A 267 -4.09 1.84 -4.69
CA ASN A 267 -3.50 0.52 -4.95
C ASN A 267 -4.44 -0.35 -5.79
N VAL A 268 -5.74 -0.34 -5.44
CA VAL A 268 -6.78 -1.07 -6.18
C VAL A 268 -6.90 -0.58 -7.63
N THR A 269 -6.94 0.73 -7.86
CA THR A 269 -6.99 1.32 -9.21
C THR A 269 -5.73 0.98 -10.01
N MET A 270 -4.54 1.22 -9.45
CA MET A 270 -3.26 0.91 -10.10
C MET A 270 -3.17 -0.57 -10.49
N PHE A 271 -3.50 -1.49 -9.57
CA PHE A 271 -3.50 -2.92 -9.86
C PHE A 271 -4.50 -3.28 -10.97
N HIS A 272 -5.71 -2.74 -10.93
CA HIS A 272 -6.73 -3.03 -11.92
C HIS A 272 -6.40 -2.50 -13.31
N THR A 273 -5.93 -1.27 -13.40
CA THR A 273 -5.56 -0.65 -14.67
C THR A 273 -4.30 -1.32 -15.23
N GLY A 274 -3.30 -1.52 -14.39
CA GLY A 274 -2.05 -2.20 -14.73
C GLY A 274 -2.27 -3.62 -15.24
N ARG A 275 -3.05 -4.45 -14.52
CA ARG A 275 -3.25 -5.86 -14.93
C ARG A 275 -4.00 -6.00 -16.25
N LYS A 276 -4.98 -5.12 -16.53
CA LYS A 276 -5.74 -5.15 -17.79
C LYS A 276 -4.85 -4.86 -18.99
N TRP A 277 -3.97 -3.86 -18.85
CA TRP A 277 -2.93 -3.60 -19.85
C TRP A 277 -1.99 -4.82 -19.97
N ALA A 278 -1.55 -5.36 -18.84
CA ALA A 278 -0.57 -6.43 -18.81
C ALA A 278 -1.04 -7.72 -19.51
N TYR A 279 -2.34 -8.04 -19.43
CA TYR A 279 -2.94 -9.19 -20.11
C TYR A 279 -2.78 -9.18 -21.64
N ARG A 280 -2.63 -7.98 -22.22
CA ARG A 280 -2.40 -7.80 -23.65
C ARG A 280 -0.92 -7.67 -23.95
N ALA A 281 -0.22 -6.83 -23.20
CA ALA A 281 1.18 -6.46 -23.44
C ALA A 281 2.17 -7.62 -23.26
N VAL A 282 1.90 -8.58 -22.36
CA VAL A 282 2.82 -9.71 -22.07
C VAL A 282 3.24 -10.49 -23.33
N ARG A 283 2.39 -10.50 -24.37
CA ARG A 283 2.62 -11.20 -25.64
C ARG A 283 3.83 -10.66 -26.41
N GLU A 284 4.13 -9.37 -26.26
CA GLU A 284 5.26 -8.69 -26.90
C GLU A 284 6.61 -9.10 -26.28
N TYR A 285 6.58 -9.78 -25.13
CA TYR A 285 7.77 -10.10 -24.34
C TYR A 285 8.08 -11.61 -24.27
N TRP A 286 7.41 -12.47 -25.04
CA TRP A 286 7.65 -13.93 -25.02
C TRP A 286 8.99 -14.40 -25.63
N ALA A 287 9.91 -13.47 -25.94
CA ALA A 287 11.24 -13.77 -26.45
C ALA A 287 12.16 -14.38 -25.37
N PRO A 288 13.28 -15.04 -25.77
CA PRO A 288 14.34 -15.44 -24.85
C PRO A 288 14.82 -14.25 -24.01
N ASN A 289 14.99 -14.45 -22.70
CA ASN A 289 15.27 -13.39 -21.70
C ASN A 289 14.14 -12.35 -21.49
N GLY A 290 12.93 -12.64 -21.96
CA GLY A 290 11.76 -11.77 -21.83
C GLY A 290 11.31 -11.47 -20.41
N VAL A 291 11.62 -12.34 -19.43
CA VAL A 291 11.19 -12.18 -18.02
C VAL A 291 11.68 -10.87 -17.40
N SER A 292 12.96 -10.52 -17.60
CA SER A 292 13.53 -9.28 -17.03
C SER A 292 12.90 -8.07 -17.69
N LYS A 293 12.89 -8.05 -19.03
CA LYS A 293 12.27 -6.98 -19.82
C LYS A 293 10.79 -6.80 -19.50
N TRP A 294 10.08 -7.91 -19.26
CA TRP A 294 8.68 -7.88 -18.86
C TRP A 294 8.48 -7.28 -17.48
N SER A 295 9.30 -7.68 -16.51
CA SER A 295 9.24 -7.15 -15.15
C SER A 295 9.55 -5.65 -15.11
N GLU A 296 10.52 -5.21 -15.92
CA GLU A 296 10.87 -3.80 -16.10
C GLU A 296 9.73 -3.01 -16.76
N ALA A 297 9.16 -3.51 -17.86
CA ALA A 297 8.05 -2.87 -18.56
C ALA A 297 6.80 -2.73 -17.67
N VAL A 298 6.48 -3.76 -16.87
CA VAL A 298 5.38 -3.68 -15.91
C VAL A 298 5.65 -2.64 -14.83
N LEU A 299 6.88 -2.58 -14.31
CA LEU A 299 7.26 -1.58 -13.31
C LEU A 299 7.16 -0.16 -13.88
N GLU A 300 7.71 0.09 -15.06
CA GLU A 300 7.64 1.37 -15.76
C GLU A 300 6.19 1.80 -16.00
N ARG A 301 5.35 0.87 -16.46
CA ARG A 301 3.92 1.15 -16.67
C ARG A 301 3.23 1.53 -15.37
N LEU A 302 3.50 0.82 -14.28
CA LEU A 302 2.90 1.16 -12.99
C LEU A 302 3.46 2.46 -12.40
N LEU A 303 4.73 2.79 -12.63
CA LEU A 303 5.29 4.08 -12.25
C LEU A 303 4.61 5.23 -13.00
N THR A 304 4.34 5.04 -14.30
CA THR A 304 3.56 6.00 -15.10
C THR A 304 2.18 6.22 -14.51
N LEU A 305 1.43 5.12 -14.27
CA LEU A 305 0.10 5.20 -13.63
C LEU A 305 0.16 5.82 -12.23
N ASN A 306 1.24 5.59 -11.48
CA ASN A 306 1.42 6.14 -10.15
C ASN A 306 1.67 7.66 -10.18
N GLY A 307 2.34 8.15 -11.22
CA GLY A 307 2.57 9.58 -11.45
C GLY A 307 1.30 10.36 -11.81
N GLU A 308 0.26 9.68 -12.25
CA GLU A 308 -1.05 10.28 -12.51
C GLU A 308 -1.84 10.54 -11.21
N PHE A 309 -1.51 9.90 -10.08
CA PHE A 309 -2.18 10.14 -8.80
C PHE A 309 -1.86 11.55 -8.26
N PRO A 310 -2.83 12.27 -7.65
CA PRO A 310 -2.56 13.54 -6.97
C PRO A 310 -1.51 13.39 -5.87
N GLN A 311 -1.50 12.23 -5.22
CA GLN A 311 -0.47 11.81 -4.28
C GLN A 311 0.01 10.40 -4.62
N PRO A 312 1.18 10.27 -5.27
CA PRO A 312 1.76 9.00 -5.67
C PRO A 312 1.99 8.05 -4.49
N LEU A 313 1.82 6.74 -4.73
CA LEU A 313 2.17 5.70 -3.77
C LEU A 313 3.70 5.60 -3.61
N PRO A 314 4.20 5.16 -2.45
CA PRO A 314 5.62 4.89 -2.25
C PRO A 314 6.15 3.87 -3.27
N PHE A 315 7.40 4.08 -3.73
CA PHE A 315 8.04 3.20 -4.73
C PHE A 315 7.99 1.71 -4.35
N VAL A 316 8.13 1.40 -3.04
CA VAL A 316 8.08 0.02 -2.54
C VAL A 316 6.73 -0.63 -2.81
N GLU A 317 5.63 0.11 -2.67
CA GLU A 317 4.29 -0.39 -2.97
C GLU A 317 4.10 -0.63 -4.48
N VAL A 318 4.52 0.34 -5.30
CA VAL A 318 4.46 0.21 -6.77
C VAL A 318 5.28 -1.01 -7.24
N LYS A 319 6.49 -1.18 -6.70
CA LYS A 319 7.36 -2.31 -7.00
C LYS A 319 6.74 -3.65 -6.59
N ALA A 320 6.08 -3.71 -5.44
CA ALA A 320 5.38 -4.92 -4.99
C ALA A 320 4.21 -5.27 -5.93
N THR A 321 3.38 -4.29 -6.30
CA THR A 321 2.29 -4.49 -7.26
C THR A 321 2.81 -4.91 -8.64
N ALA A 322 3.90 -4.29 -9.12
CA ALA A 322 4.53 -4.63 -10.39
C ALA A 322 5.00 -6.08 -10.41
N LYS A 323 5.70 -6.51 -9.35
CA LYS A 323 6.17 -7.90 -9.19
C LYS A 323 5.02 -8.90 -9.16
N SER A 324 3.91 -8.56 -8.51
CA SER A 324 2.71 -9.40 -8.47
C SER A 324 2.12 -9.60 -9.88
N ILE A 325 1.91 -8.50 -10.60
CA ILE A 325 1.34 -8.53 -11.96
C ILE A 325 2.29 -9.24 -12.93
N SER A 326 3.57 -8.88 -12.96
CA SER A 326 4.54 -9.46 -13.90
C SER A 326 4.72 -10.95 -13.65
N GLY A 327 4.87 -11.35 -12.38
CA GLY A 327 5.05 -12.75 -12.00
C GLY A 327 3.81 -13.61 -12.25
N TRP A 328 2.59 -13.09 -12.05
CA TRP A 328 1.37 -13.83 -12.35
C TRP A 328 1.16 -13.98 -13.86
N THR A 329 1.26 -12.88 -14.60
CA THR A 329 1.03 -12.88 -16.07
C THR A 329 2.04 -13.75 -16.80
N TRP A 330 3.32 -13.69 -16.43
CA TRP A 330 4.35 -14.54 -17.04
C TRP A 330 4.09 -16.03 -16.83
N ARG A 331 3.68 -16.43 -15.63
CA ARG A 331 3.42 -17.84 -15.31
C ARG A 331 2.12 -18.38 -15.92
N ARG A 332 1.10 -17.53 -16.08
CA ARG A 332 -0.26 -17.97 -16.44
C ARG A 332 -0.64 -17.66 -17.89
N MET A 333 -0.03 -16.66 -18.52
CA MET A 333 -0.39 -16.21 -19.86
C MET A 333 0.69 -16.63 -20.85
N THR A 334 0.66 -17.91 -21.21
CA THR A 334 1.63 -18.54 -22.12
C THR A 334 1.12 -18.53 -23.57
N PRO A 335 2.01 -18.65 -24.58
CA PRO A 335 1.62 -18.82 -25.97
C PRO A 335 0.64 -19.98 -26.17
N ALA A 336 0.94 -21.14 -25.59
CA ALA A 336 0.09 -22.32 -25.65
C ALA A 336 -1.28 -22.08 -25.00
N GLY A 337 -1.33 -21.43 -23.83
CA GLY A 337 -2.59 -21.08 -23.17
C GLY A 337 -3.43 -20.08 -23.96
N LEU A 338 -2.79 -19.15 -24.68
CA LEU A 338 -3.48 -18.25 -25.60
C LEU A 338 -4.03 -18.99 -26.82
N GLN A 339 -3.24 -19.90 -27.41
CA GLN A 339 -3.66 -20.69 -28.56
C GLN A 339 -4.87 -21.57 -28.22
N ASP A 340 -4.82 -22.27 -27.08
CA ASP A 340 -5.95 -23.05 -26.57
C ASP A 340 -7.20 -22.18 -26.30
N LEU A 341 -7.00 -20.97 -25.73
CA LEU A 341 -8.09 -20.01 -25.55
C LEU A 341 -8.69 -19.60 -26.89
N ILE A 342 -7.88 -19.31 -27.91
CA ILE A 342 -8.35 -18.93 -29.24
C ILE A 342 -9.15 -20.09 -29.85
N GLN A 343 -8.61 -21.30 -29.83
CA GLN A 343 -9.29 -22.48 -30.37
C GLN A 343 -10.66 -22.72 -29.72
N ARG A 344 -10.78 -22.56 -28.39
CA ARG A 344 -12.05 -22.78 -27.69
C ARG A 344 -13.05 -21.62 -27.78
N THR A 345 -12.59 -20.38 -28.00
CA THR A 345 -13.42 -19.16 -27.90
C THR A 345 -13.58 -18.35 -29.19
N HIS A 346 -12.85 -18.70 -30.25
CA HIS A 346 -12.86 -18.01 -31.54
C HIS A 346 -13.24 -18.96 -32.68
N THR A 347 -14.16 -19.90 -32.43
CA THR A 347 -14.76 -20.64 -33.53
C THR A 347 -15.55 -19.68 -34.44
N PRO A 348 -15.67 -19.95 -35.74
CA PRO A 348 -16.42 -19.10 -36.67
C PRO A 348 -17.83 -18.79 -36.17
N GLU A 349 -18.50 -19.77 -35.56
CA GLU A 349 -19.87 -19.65 -35.04
C GLU A 349 -19.93 -18.71 -33.84
N GLN A 350 -18.98 -18.82 -32.91
CA GLN A 350 -18.89 -17.95 -31.74
C GLN A 350 -18.54 -16.51 -32.12
N GLN A 351 -17.67 -16.32 -33.11
CA GLN A 351 -17.31 -14.99 -33.63
C GLN A 351 -18.47 -14.37 -34.41
N ALA A 352 -19.16 -15.15 -35.24
CA ALA A 352 -20.37 -14.70 -35.95
C ALA A 352 -21.47 -14.28 -34.97
N GLU A 353 -21.72 -15.06 -33.91
CA GLU A 353 -22.72 -14.74 -32.90
C GLU A 353 -22.35 -13.48 -32.09
N ARG A 354 -21.07 -13.31 -31.74
CA ARG A 354 -20.57 -12.06 -31.12
C ARG A 354 -20.71 -10.87 -32.06
N GLY A 355 -20.37 -11.04 -33.33
CA GLY A 355 -20.53 -10.01 -34.36
C GLY A 355 -21.99 -9.61 -34.55
N ARG A 356 -22.90 -10.59 -34.57
CA ARG A 356 -24.35 -10.37 -34.66
C ARG A 356 -24.87 -9.61 -33.45
N LYS A 357 -24.54 -10.05 -32.22
CA LYS A 357 -24.91 -9.35 -30.98
C LYS A 357 -24.35 -7.92 -30.93
N GLY A 358 -23.08 -7.75 -31.31
CA GLY A 358 -22.43 -6.43 -31.39
C GLY A 358 -23.11 -5.52 -32.42
N GLY A 359 -23.46 -6.07 -33.58
CA GLY A 359 -24.19 -5.35 -34.63
C GLY A 359 -25.58 -4.90 -34.19
N LEU A 360 -26.33 -5.75 -33.50
CA LEU A 360 -27.65 -5.43 -32.93
C LEU A 360 -27.55 -4.30 -31.90
N ALA A 361 -26.67 -4.44 -30.90
CA ALA A 361 -26.48 -3.42 -29.86
C ALA A 361 -25.99 -2.08 -30.44
N SER A 362 -25.06 -2.11 -31.39
CA SER A 362 -24.60 -0.92 -32.11
C SER A 362 -25.70 -0.29 -32.94
N GLY A 363 -26.57 -1.10 -33.56
CA GLY A 363 -27.72 -0.64 -34.33
C GLY A 363 -28.77 0.03 -33.45
N GLU A 364 -29.07 -0.54 -32.28
CA GLU A 364 -29.94 0.07 -31.27
C GLU A 364 -29.38 1.38 -30.75
N ALA A 365 -28.10 1.43 -30.34
CA ALA A 365 -27.47 2.66 -29.88
C ALA A 365 -27.48 3.77 -30.95
N ARG A 366 -27.19 3.43 -32.22
CA ARG A 366 -27.27 4.39 -33.33
C ARG A 366 -28.69 4.86 -33.60
N ARG A 367 -29.70 3.99 -33.48
CA ARG A 367 -31.11 4.39 -33.61
C ARG A 367 -31.52 5.32 -32.49
N ALA A 368 -31.19 4.99 -31.24
CA ALA A 368 -31.50 5.84 -30.08
C ALA A 368 -30.83 7.22 -30.18
N SER A 369 -29.56 7.29 -30.56
CA SER A 369 -28.85 8.56 -30.80
C SER A 369 -29.55 9.38 -31.89
N ARG A 370 -29.90 8.75 -33.02
CA ARG A 370 -30.60 9.43 -34.11
C ARG A 370 -31.97 9.96 -33.70
N GLU A 371 -32.73 9.21 -32.91
CA GLU A 371 -34.03 9.68 -32.40
C GLU A 371 -33.87 10.85 -31.42
N ALA A 372 -32.82 10.84 -30.58
CA ALA A 372 -32.49 11.99 -29.73
C ALA A 372 -32.10 13.24 -30.56
N ASP A 373 -31.25 13.06 -31.57
CA ASP A 373 -30.82 14.15 -32.47
C ASP A 373 -32.02 14.71 -33.27
N LYS A 374 -32.93 13.84 -33.72
CA LYS A 374 -34.21 14.24 -34.35
C LYS A 374 -35.08 15.06 -33.41
N ALA A 375 -35.26 14.61 -32.17
CA ALA A 375 -36.06 15.33 -31.18
C ALA A 375 -35.46 16.70 -30.85
N ALA A 376 -34.13 16.78 -30.69
CA ALA A 376 -33.41 18.03 -30.50
C ALA A 376 -33.57 18.97 -31.70
N ALA A 377 -33.44 18.45 -32.94
CA ALA A 377 -33.64 19.23 -34.15
C ALA A 377 -35.07 19.81 -34.25
N LYS A 378 -36.10 19.03 -33.89
CA LYS A 378 -37.50 19.50 -33.86
C LYS A 378 -37.71 20.59 -32.81
N LEU A 379 -37.15 20.44 -31.61
CA LEU A 379 -37.22 21.46 -30.55
C LEU A 379 -36.54 22.76 -30.96
N MET A 380 -35.32 22.69 -31.49
CA MET A 380 -34.59 23.87 -31.96
C MET A 380 -35.31 24.55 -33.13
N ARG A 381 -35.97 23.77 -34.00
CA ARG A 381 -36.78 24.33 -35.07
C ARG A 381 -37.99 25.10 -34.53
N ALA A 382 -38.67 24.57 -33.52
CA ALA A 382 -39.79 25.24 -32.84
C ALA A 382 -39.35 26.54 -32.12
N GLN A 383 -38.10 26.59 -31.65
CA GLN A 383 -37.47 27.78 -31.07
C GLN A 383 -37.02 28.82 -32.12
N GLY A 384 -37.27 28.57 -33.42
CA GLY A 384 -36.99 29.52 -34.50
C GLY A 384 -35.60 29.39 -35.14
N HIS A 385 -34.79 28.40 -34.76
CA HIS A 385 -33.47 28.20 -35.39
C HIS A 385 -33.59 27.79 -36.87
N THR A 386 -32.67 28.27 -37.70
CA THR A 386 -32.57 27.87 -39.11
C THR A 386 -32.01 26.45 -39.23
N GLN A 387 -32.35 25.74 -40.31
CA GLN A 387 -31.82 24.38 -40.54
C GLN A 387 -30.29 24.35 -40.57
N LEU A 388 -29.64 25.42 -41.04
CA LEU A 388 -28.19 25.54 -41.06
C LEU A 388 -27.62 25.61 -39.64
N ALA A 389 -28.24 26.39 -38.75
CA ALA A 389 -27.81 26.51 -37.36
C ALA A 389 -27.97 25.18 -36.60
N ILE A 390 -29.09 24.48 -36.82
CA ILE A 390 -29.34 23.16 -36.23
C ILE A 390 -28.29 22.14 -36.71
N ALA A 391 -27.98 22.13 -38.01
CA ALA A 391 -26.97 21.26 -38.61
C ALA A 391 -25.58 21.46 -37.99
N VAL A 392 -25.19 22.72 -37.76
CA VAL A 392 -23.92 23.06 -37.09
C VAL A 392 -23.92 22.58 -35.64
N VAL A 393 -24.98 22.83 -34.87
CA VAL A 393 -25.06 22.45 -33.46
C VAL A 393 -25.07 20.94 -33.25
N LEU A 394 -25.77 20.20 -34.11
CA LEU A 394 -25.85 18.73 -34.03
C LEU A 394 -24.70 18.02 -34.78
N GLY A 395 -23.85 18.76 -35.49
CA GLY A 395 -22.72 18.20 -36.25
C GLY A 395 -23.14 17.30 -37.40
N VAL A 396 -24.31 17.54 -38.01
CA VAL A 396 -24.86 16.75 -39.12
C VAL A 396 -25.05 17.60 -40.37
N HIS A 397 -25.11 16.97 -41.54
CA HIS A 397 -25.35 17.69 -42.79
C HIS A 397 -26.76 18.31 -42.83
N ARG A 398 -26.91 19.50 -43.44
CA ARG A 398 -28.19 20.22 -43.55
C ARG A 398 -29.33 19.37 -44.12
N ASN A 399 -29.04 18.54 -45.12
CA ASN A 399 -30.05 17.66 -45.73
C ASN A 399 -30.60 16.62 -44.75
N THR A 400 -29.78 16.18 -43.80
CA THR A 400 -30.20 15.27 -42.72
C THR A 400 -31.21 15.95 -41.80
N VAL A 401 -30.94 17.20 -41.41
CA VAL A 401 -31.89 18.02 -40.63
C VAL A 401 -33.17 18.25 -41.40
N SER A 402 -33.08 18.56 -42.70
CA SER A 402 -34.26 18.73 -43.56
C SER A 402 -35.13 17.48 -43.57
N ALA A 403 -34.53 16.29 -43.76
CA ALA A 403 -35.25 15.02 -43.75
C ALA A 403 -35.93 14.74 -42.39
N TRP A 404 -35.25 15.02 -41.27
CA TRP A 404 -35.81 14.85 -39.93
C TRP A 404 -37.00 15.78 -39.63
N LEU A 405 -37.01 16.96 -40.22
CA LEU A 405 -38.07 17.94 -40.07
C LEU A 405 -39.23 17.72 -41.06
N SER A 406 -38.99 17.01 -42.17
CA SER A 406 -40.02 16.63 -43.14
C SER A 406 -40.76 15.33 -42.80
N ASP A 407 -40.18 14.46 -41.97
CA ASP A 407 -40.84 13.27 -41.39
C ASP A 407 -41.87 13.69 -40.29
N ALA A 408 -42.84 14.54 -40.64
CA ALA A 408 -43.95 14.97 -39.79
C ALA A 408 -45.28 14.44 -40.32
#